data_AF-A0A0C3L7R7-F1
#
_entry.id   AF-A0A0C3L7R7-F1
#
_cell.length_a   1.000
_cell.length_b   1.000
_cell.length_c   1.000
_cell.angle_alpha   90.00
_cell.angle_beta   90.00
_cell.angle_gamma   90.00
#
_symmetry.space_group_name_H-M   'P 1'
#
loop_
_entity.id
_entity.type
_entity.pdbx_description
1 polymer ?
#
loop_
_entity_poly.entity_id
_entity_poly.type
_entity_poly.pdbx_seq_one_letter_code
_entity_poly.pdbx_strand_id
1 'polypeptide(L)'
;MQGLPSEVLSTIFISLMAIHTYGDRCSSLEHVQWEVQKALPLVCRSWNQVAVGTPDLWTYICLNLRSTPDEMMKKLSLSGSCPLDVRISLDNTDAKPPTTQFRIAYNILVQSVDRCRSFVFDGLALCPEDVSPYIPAVLPKVVEAGYRVRVDDRDEVTPIPEEENDQP
;
A
#
# COMPACT_ATOMS: atom_id res chain seq x y z
N MET A 1 -13.20 3.16 30.07
CA MET A 1 -14.24 2.60 29.17
C MET A 1 -14.49 1.15 29.57
N GLN A 2 -15.39 0.92 30.54
CA GLN A 2 -16.09 -0.37 30.62
C GLN A 2 -17.39 -0.16 29.83
N GLY A 3 -17.70 -1.00 28.82
CA GLY A 3 -19.07 -1.00 28.29
C GLY A 3 -19.29 -1.18 26.79
N LEU A 4 -18.31 -1.64 26.00
CA LEU A 4 -18.62 -2.16 24.67
C LEU A 4 -18.13 -3.62 24.58
N PRO A 5 -19.00 -4.57 24.18
CA PRO A 5 -18.58 -5.92 23.84
C PRO A 5 -17.51 -5.89 22.75
N SER A 6 -16.58 -6.84 22.78
CA SER A 6 -15.49 -6.95 21.81
C SER A 6 -15.97 -7.03 20.38
N GLU A 7 -17.15 -7.63 20.16
CA GLU A 7 -17.80 -7.81 18.86
C GLU A 7 -18.29 -6.48 18.29
N VAL A 8 -18.81 -5.59 19.15
CA VAL A 8 -19.24 -4.25 18.72
C VAL A 8 -18.02 -3.42 18.39
N LEU A 9 -16.97 -3.52 19.20
CA LEU A 9 -15.73 -2.78 18.97
C LEU A 9 -15.00 -3.26 17.70
N SER A 10 -14.95 -4.57 17.44
CA SER A 10 -14.38 -5.11 16.21
C SER A 10 -15.19 -4.69 14.97
N THR A 11 -16.52 -4.68 15.07
CA THR A 11 -17.40 -4.19 14.00
C THR A 11 -17.14 -2.72 13.69
N ILE A 12 -16.97 -1.88 14.72
CA ILE A 12 -16.60 -0.46 14.55
C ILE A 12 -15.25 -0.36 13.84
N PHE A 13 -14.24 -1.11 14.29
CA PHE A 13 -12.91 -1.07 13.69
C PHE A 13 -12.95 -1.46 12.21
N ILE A 14 -13.63 -2.56 11.88
CA ILE A 14 -13.78 -3.02 10.49
C ILE A 14 -14.56 -2.01 9.64
N SER A 15 -15.61 -1.39 10.20
CA SER A 15 -16.42 -0.40 9.47
C SER A 15 -15.61 0.85 9.12
N LEU A 16 -14.68 1.27 9.98
CA LEU A 16 -13.73 2.35 9.68
C LEU A 16 -12.82 1.98 8.50
N MET A 17 -12.56 0.70 8.27
CA MET A 17 -11.77 0.22 7.13
C MET A 17 -12.58 0.19 5.83
N ALA A 18 -13.84 -0.26 5.89
CA ALA A 18 -14.70 -0.47 4.72
C ALA A 18 -15.08 0.83 3.98
N ILE A 19 -15.12 1.96 4.68
CA ILE A 19 -15.42 3.28 4.09
C ILE A 19 -14.37 3.69 3.04
N HIS A 20 -13.16 3.09 3.09
CA HIS A 20 -12.03 3.49 2.25
C HIS A 20 -11.68 2.49 1.13
N THR A 21 -12.36 1.34 1.03
CA THR A 21 -11.98 0.26 0.10
C THR A 21 -12.89 0.13 -1.14
N TYR A 22 -14.10 0.68 -1.14
CA TYR A 22 -15.14 0.30 -2.13
C TYR A 22 -15.22 1.17 -3.41
N GLY A 23 -14.18 1.93 -3.75
CA GLY A 23 -14.16 2.58 -5.07
C GLY A 23 -13.37 3.88 -5.22
N ASP A 24 -12.59 4.30 -4.22
CA ASP A 24 -11.98 5.61 -4.30
C ASP A 24 -10.62 5.59 -5.01
N ARG A 25 -10.56 6.34 -6.11
CA ARG A 25 -9.40 6.55 -7.00
C ARG A 25 -8.43 7.58 -6.39
N CYS A 26 -8.42 7.73 -5.06
CA CYS A 26 -7.76 8.82 -4.35
C CYS A 26 -6.67 8.30 -3.41
N SER A 27 -5.40 8.47 -3.82
CA SER A 27 -4.20 8.05 -3.07
C SER A 27 -4.07 8.67 -1.67
N SER A 28 -4.86 9.72 -1.35
CA SER A 28 -4.81 10.39 -0.04
C SER A 28 -5.47 9.60 1.09
N LEU A 29 -6.49 8.78 0.79
CA LEU A 29 -7.25 8.03 1.79
C LEU A 29 -6.53 6.74 2.24
N GLU A 30 -5.60 6.23 1.44
CA GLU A 30 -4.80 5.04 1.77
C GLU A 30 -3.88 5.25 2.98
N HIS A 31 -3.29 6.45 3.09
CA HIS A 31 -2.50 6.81 4.27
C HIS A 31 -3.33 6.81 5.54
N VAL A 32 -4.59 7.26 5.47
CA VAL A 32 -5.48 7.33 6.64
C VAL A 32 -5.78 5.93 7.17
N GLN A 33 -6.04 4.98 6.28
CA GLN A 33 -6.35 3.59 6.65
C GLN A 33 -5.20 2.93 7.42
N TRP A 34 -3.96 3.16 6.97
CA TRP A 34 -2.76 2.66 7.61
C TRP A 34 -2.54 3.24 9.01
N GLU A 35 -2.71 4.55 9.16
CA GLU A 35 -2.54 5.23 10.44
C GLU A 35 -3.61 4.79 11.45
N VAL A 36 -4.84 4.54 11.00
CA VAL A 36 -5.91 4.00 11.87
C VAL A 36 -5.54 2.60 12.39
N GLN A 37 -5.10 1.67 11.53
CA GLN A 37 -4.68 0.33 11.98
C GLN A 37 -3.54 0.38 13.01
N LYS A 38 -2.61 1.33 12.88
CA LYS A 38 -1.52 1.55 13.83
C LYS A 38 -1.99 2.18 15.14
N ALA A 39 -2.97 3.08 15.07
CA ALA A 39 -3.46 3.82 16.23
C ALA A 39 -4.38 2.98 17.13
N LEU A 40 -5.20 2.09 16.56
CA LEU A 40 -6.18 1.30 17.31
C LEU A 40 -5.57 0.54 18.51
N PRO A 41 -4.44 -0.19 18.36
CA PRO A 41 -3.81 -0.91 19.47
C PRO A 41 -3.19 0.01 20.54
N LEU A 42 -2.99 1.30 20.25
CA LEU A 42 -2.31 2.24 21.14
C LEU A 42 -3.29 2.99 22.06
N VAL A 43 -4.59 2.91 21.82
CA VAL A 43 -5.60 3.64 22.60
C VAL A 43 -5.70 3.14 24.04
N CYS A 44 -5.92 1.83 24.23
CA CYS A 44 -5.93 1.19 25.54
C CYS A 44 -5.73 -0.32 25.42
N ARG A 45 -5.50 -1.01 26.54
CA ARG A 45 -5.29 -2.48 26.56
C ARG A 45 -6.46 -3.27 25.95
N SER A 46 -7.70 -2.84 26.20
CA SER A 46 -8.89 -3.50 25.64
C SER A 46 -8.95 -3.37 24.12
N TRP A 47 -8.63 -2.19 23.57
CA TRP A 47 -8.60 -1.97 22.13
C TRP A 47 -7.46 -2.75 21.47
N ASN A 48 -6.31 -2.85 22.11
CA ASN A 48 -5.22 -3.71 21.66
C ASN A 48 -5.66 -5.17 21.55
N GLN A 49 -6.31 -5.71 22.58
CA GLN A 49 -6.80 -7.09 22.57
C GLN A 49 -7.81 -7.34 21.45
N VAL A 50 -8.76 -6.42 21.25
CA VAL A 50 -9.74 -6.53 20.16
C VAL A 50 -9.09 -6.41 18.80
N ALA A 51 -8.21 -5.42 18.60
CA ALA A 51 -7.52 -5.21 17.32
C ALA A 51 -6.66 -6.43 16.95
N VAL A 52 -5.85 -6.94 17.89
CA VAL A 52 -5.03 -8.14 17.67
C VAL A 52 -5.89 -9.39 17.45
N GLY A 53 -7.04 -9.48 18.14
CA GLY A 53 -7.98 -10.61 18.02
C GLY A 53 -8.95 -10.52 16.83
N THR A 54 -8.83 -9.52 15.96
CA THR A 54 -9.72 -9.32 14.81
C THR A 54 -8.92 -9.41 13.50
N PRO A 55 -8.76 -10.60 12.90
CA PRO A 55 -7.94 -10.78 11.71
C PRO A 55 -8.37 -9.94 10.50
N ASP A 56 -9.69 -9.75 10.32
CA ASP A 56 -10.27 -8.98 9.22
C ASP A 56 -9.85 -7.49 9.23
N LEU A 57 -9.41 -6.96 10.38
CA LEU A 57 -8.86 -5.62 10.48
C LEU A 57 -7.53 -5.48 9.71
N TRP A 58 -6.81 -6.57 9.51
CA TRP A 58 -5.43 -6.61 8.99
C TRP A 58 -5.35 -7.16 7.56
N THR A 59 -6.49 -7.43 6.92
CA THR A 59 -6.52 -7.99 5.55
C THR A 59 -6.14 -6.99 4.48
N TYR A 60 -6.27 -5.68 4.76
CA TYR A 60 -5.81 -4.63 3.85
C TYR A 60 -4.31 -4.36 4.03
N ILE A 61 -3.55 -4.70 3.00
CA ILE A 61 -2.09 -4.58 2.95
C ILE A 61 -1.73 -3.51 1.93
N CYS A 62 -1.26 -2.36 2.40
CA CYS A 62 -0.64 -1.34 1.56
C CYS A 62 0.88 -1.44 1.70
N LEU A 63 1.56 -1.71 0.59
CA LEU A 63 3.01 -1.71 0.47
C LEU A 63 3.45 -0.46 -0.31
N ASN A 64 4.24 0.40 0.33
CA ASN A 64 4.79 1.60 -0.28
C ASN A 64 6.30 1.71 -0.01
N LEU A 65 6.98 2.68 -0.62
CA LEU A 65 8.44 2.88 -0.51
C LEU A 65 8.97 3.03 0.93
N ARG A 66 8.10 3.36 1.90
CA ARG A 66 8.41 3.52 3.33
C ARG A 66 8.04 2.30 4.17
N SER A 67 7.37 1.30 3.59
CA SER A 67 6.97 0.09 4.30
C SER A 67 8.18 -0.72 4.74
N THR A 68 8.12 -1.21 5.96
CA THR A 68 9.19 -2.03 6.55
C THR A 68 8.83 -3.52 6.55
N PRO A 69 9.83 -4.42 6.53
CA PRO A 69 9.61 -5.87 6.64
C PRO A 69 8.85 -6.27 7.90
N ASP A 70 9.15 -5.64 9.03
CA ASP A 70 8.53 -5.96 10.33
C ASP A 70 7.04 -5.63 10.35
N GLU A 71 6.66 -4.49 9.78
CA GLU A 71 5.25 -4.14 9.64
C GLU A 71 4.51 -5.10 8.73
N MET A 72 5.14 -5.52 7.63
CA MET A 72 4.56 -6.50 6.70
C MET A 72 4.34 -7.85 7.39
N MET A 73 5.36 -8.38 8.05
CA MET A 73 5.27 -9.64 8.80
C MET A 73 4.20 -9.57 9.89
N LYS A 74 4.15 -8.46 10.64
CA LYS A 74 3.14 -8.25 11.69
C LYS A 74 1.73 -8.29 11.12
N LYS A 75 1.47 -7.56 10.03
CA LYS A 75 0.14 -7.53 9.39
C LYS A 75 -0.27 -8.90 8.86
N LEU A 76 0.62 -9.58 8.15
CA LEU A 76 0.35 -10.91 7.62
C LEU A 76 0.06 -11.92 8.74
N SER A 77 0.82 -11.86 9.83
CA SER A 77 0.58 -12.68 11.03
C SER A 77 -0.79 -12.40 11.65
N LEU A 78 -1.14 -11.13 11.85
CA LEU A 78 -2.42 -10.73 12.44
C LEU A 78 -3.63 -11.05 11.54
N SER A 79 -3.45 -11.00 10.21
CA SER A 79 -4.50 -11.35 9.25
C SER A 79 -4.79 -12.86 9.20
N GLY A 80 -3.97 -13.70 9.82
CA GLY A 80 -4.16 -15.14 9.87
C GLY A 80 -4.26 -15.78 8.49
N SER A 81 -5.38 -16.46 8.22
CA SER A 81 -5.70 -17.08 6.92
C SER A 81 -6.72 -16.28 6.10
N CYS A 82 -7.13 -15.10 6.56
CA CYS A 82 -8.15 -14.30 5.87
C CYS A 82 -7.66 -13.86 4.48
N PRO A 83 -8.57 -13.73 3.49
CA PRO A 83 -8.22 -13.23 2.17
C PRO A 83 -7.71 -11.79 2.24
N LEU A 84 -6.66 -11.49 1.48
CA LEU A 84 -5.96 -10.21 1.51
C LEU A 84 -6.44 -9.27 0.40
N ASP A 85 -6.57 -7.99 0.72
CA ASP A 85 -6.71 -6.92 -0.26
C ASP A 85 -5.37 -6.17 -0.31
N VAL A 86 -4.67 -6.31 -1.42
CA VAL A 86 -3.29 -5.84 -1.55
C VAL A 86 -3.24 -4.63 -2.46
N ARG A 87 -2.56 -3.59 -1.99
CA ARG A 87 -2.18 -2.44 -2.80
C ARG A 87 -0.68 -2.20 -2.73
N ILE A 88 -0.06 -2.02 -3.89
CA ILE A 88 1.33 -1.59 -4.00
C ILE A 88 1.33 -0.17 -4.57
N SER A 89 1.95 0.75 -3.84
CA SER A 89 2.10 2.15 -4.24
C SER A 89 3.58 2.52 -4.38
N LEU A 90 4.00 2.80 -5.62
CA LEU A 90 5.31 3.32 -5.98
C LEU A 90 5.21 4.78 -6.45
N ASP A 91 4.38 5.58 -5.78
CA ASP A 91 4.35 7.03 -6.01
C ASP A 91 5.67 7.63 -5.51
N ASN A 92 6.57 7.83 -6.45
CA ASN A 92 7.93 8.29 -6.21
C ASN A 92 8.07 9.73 -6.67
N THR A 93 7.53 10.67 -5.88
CA THR A 93 7.72 12.10 -6.13
C THR A 93 9.20 12.51 -6.18
N ASP A 94 10.08 11.69 -5.58
CA ASP A 94 11.50 11.99 -5.39
C ASP A 94 12.42 11.22 -6.37
N ALA A 95 11.87 10.45 -7.32
CA ALA A 95 12.63 9.58 -8.23
C ALA A 95 13.65 8.63 -7.55
N LYS A 96 13.49 8.32 -6.26
CA LYS A 96 14.39 7.42 -5.51
C LYS A 96 14.07 5.95 -5.81
N PRO A 97 15.04 5.11 -6.17
CA PRO A 97 14.78 3.70 -6.42
C PRO A 97 14.21 3.00 -5.17
N PRO A 98 13.44 1.90 -5.34
CA PRO A 98 12.92 1.14 -4.21
C PRO A 98 14.02 0.69 -3.26
N THR A 99 13.82 0.95 -1.97
CA THR A 99 14.81 0.66 -0.92
C THR A 99 15.00 -0.85 -0.72
N THR A 100 16.12 -1.24 -0.09
CA THR A 100 16.33 -2.64 0.33
C THR A 100 15.19 -3.13 1.25
N GLN A 101 14.71 -2.27 2.15
CA GLN A 101 13.60 -2.59 3.05
C GLN A 101 12.30 -2.88 2.28
N PHE A 102 11.98 -2.05 1.28
CA PHE A 102 10.85 -2.28 0.40
C PHE A 102 10.95 -3.64 -0.30
N ARG A 103 12.11 -3.96 -0.88
CA ARG A 103 12.32 -5.23 -1.59
C ARG A 103 12.12 -6.44 -0.68
N ILE A 104 12.60 -6.37 0.56
CA ILE A 104 12.39 -7.43 1.55
C ILE A 104 10.90 -7.54 1.90
N ALA A 105 10.22 -6.41 2.16
CA ALA A 105 8.78 -6.40 2.46
C ALA A 105 7.94 -6.94 1.29
N TYR A 106 8.30 -6.61 0.06
CA TYR A 106 7.69 -7.16 -1.15
C TYR A 106 7.86 -8.68 -1.23
N ASN A 107 9.08 -9.20 -0.99
CA ASN A 107 9.32 -10.64 -1.01
C ASN A 107 8.47 -11.39 0.03
N ILE A 108 8.27 -10.80 1.22
CA ILE A 108 7.38 -11.34 2.25
C ILE A 108 5.93 -11.36 1.75
N LEU A 109 5.48 -10.27 1.12
CA LEU A 109 4.11 -10.17 0.57
C LEU A 109 3.85 -11.21 -0.52
N VAL A 110 4.79 -11.40 -1.44
CA VAL A 110 4.65 -12.37 -2.56
C VAL A 110 4.50 -13.80 -2.05
N GLN A 111 5.09 -14.15 -0.90
CA GLN A 111 4.89 -15.47 -0.27
C GLN A 111 3.44 -15.71 0.17
N SER A 112 2.63 -14.66 0.30
CA SER A 112 1.21 -14.73 0.68
C SER A 112 0.26 -14.42 -0.47
N VAL A 113 0.75 -14.42 -1.71
CA VAL A 113 -0.04 -14.02 -2.89
C VAL A 113 -1.23 -14.94 -3.17
N ASP A 114 -1.16 -16.20 -2.74
CA ASP A 114 -2.23 -17.20 -2.87
C ASP A 114 -3.47 -16.86 -2.03
N ARG A 115 -3.32 -15.95 -1.06
CA ARG A 115 -4.41 -15.44 -0.22
C ARG A 115 -5.02 -14.15 -0.77
N CYS A 116 -4.45 -13.55 -1.81
CA CYS A 116 -4.94 -12.29 -2.36
C CYS A 116 -6.31 -12.48 -3.01
N ARG A 117 -7.28 -11.68 -2.56
CA ARG A 117 -8.61 -11.51 -3.14
C ARG A 117 -8.65 -10.33 -4.11
N SER A 118 -7.99 -9.22 -3.77
CA SER A 118 -7.84 -8.07 -4.66
C SER A 118 -6.38 -7.62 -4.72
N PHE A 119 -5.97 -7.10 -5.88
CA PHE A 119 -4.62 -6.61 -6.10
C PHE A 119 -4.63 -5.32 -6.91
N VAL A 120 -4.09 -4.25 -6.34
CA VAL A 120 -3.95 -2.96 -7.03
C VAL A 120 -2.50 -2.55 -7.05
N PHE A 121 -2.01 -2.18 -8.23
CA PHE A 121 -0.70 -1.57 -8.40
C PHE A 121 -0.87 -0.13 -8.89
N ASP A 122 -0.25 0.81 -8.19
CA ASP A 122 -0.20 2.23 -8.53
C ASP A 122 1.25 2.71 -8.48
N GLY A 123 1.78 3.26 -9.57
CA GLY A 123 3.17 3.69 -9.62
C GLY A 123 3.44 4.76 -10.67
N LEU A 124 4.46 5.57 -10.41
CA LEU A 124 5.06 6.47 -11.39
C LEU A 124 6.33 5.81 -11.92
N ALA A 125 6.48 5.72 -13.23
CA ALA A 125 7.65 5.12 -13.87
C ALA A 125 8.03 5.90 -15.11
N LEU A 126 9.33 6.08 -15.37
CA LEU A 126 9.79 6.59 -16.66
C LEU A 126 9.57 5.54 -17.74
N CYS A 127 9.79 4.27 -17.40
CA CYS A 127 9.62 3.12 -18.28
C CYS A 127 8.76 2.03 -17.59
N PRO A 128 7.81 1.36 -18.27
CA PRO A 128 7.02 0.27 -17.69
C PRO A 128 7.85 -0.88 -17.11
N GLU A 129 9.04 -1.09 -17.64
CA GLU A 129 9.99 -2.11 -17.20
C GLU A 129 10.45 -1.89 -15.75
N ASP A 130 10.49 -0.65 -15.28
CA ASP A 130 10.92 -0.28 -13.92
C ASP A 130 9.94 -0.78 -12.85
N VAL A 131 8.67 -0.94 -13.21
CA VAL A 131 7.60 -1.37 -12.30
C VAL A 131 7.20 -2.83 -12.49
N SER A 132 7.54 -3.42 -13.63
CA SER A 132 7.25 -4.81 -13.97
C SER A 132 7.64 -5.85 -12.89
N PRO A 133 8.78 -5.73 -12.16
CA PRO A 133 9.18 -6.74 -11.17
C PRO A 133 8.26 -6.78 -9.94
N TYR A 134 7.47 -5.72 -9.73
CA TYR A 134 6.59 -5.55 -8.57
C TYR A 134 5.14 -5.93 -8.85
N ILE A 135 4.85 -6.35 -10.08
CA ILE A 135 3.56 -6.88 -10.49
C ILE A 135 3.68 -8.40 -10.52
N PRO A 136 3.02 -9.14 -9.61
CA PRO A 136 3.03 -10.58 -9.63
C PRO A 136 2.46 -11.12 -10.95
N ALA A 137 3.19 -12.02 -11.61
CA ALA A 137 2.75 -12.65 -12.86
C ALA A 137 1.55 -13.60 -12.68
N VAL A 138 1.35 -14.10 -11.46
CA VAL A 138 0.28 -15.06 -11.13
C VAL A 138 -0.48 -14.56 -9.91
N LEU A 139 -1.78 -14.36 -10.10
CA LEU A 139 -2.72 -13.90 -9.09
C LEU A 139 -3.92 -14.87 -9.03
N PRO A 140 -3.76 -16.04 -8.38
CA PRO A 140 -4.60 -17.21 -8.64
C PRO A 140 -6.03 -17.08 -8.06
N LYS A 141 -6.23 -16.26 -7.03
CA LYS A 141 -7.53 -16.06 -6.36
C LYS A 141 -8.02 -14.61 -6.42
N VAL A 142 -7.37 -13.78 -7.23
CA VAL A 142 -7.72 -12.38 -7.35
C VAL A 142 -8.97 -12.23 -8.20
N VAL A 143 -9.99 -11.62 -7.63
CA VAL A 143 -11.27 -11.30 -8.30
C VAL A 143 -11.29 -9.90 -8.88
N GLU A 144 -10.37 -9.03 -8.44
CA GLU A 144 -10.25 -7.64 -8.89
C GLU A 144 -8.78 -7.24 -8.98
N ALA A 145 -8.36 -6.82 -10.17
CA ALA A 145 -7.01 -6.33 -10.42
C ALA A 145 -7.06 -4.92 -11.04
N GLY A 146 -6.24 -4.01 -10.51
CA GLY A 146 -6.11 -2.64 -11.02
C GLY A 146 -4.65 -2.28 -11.24
N TYR A 147 -4.36 -1.64 -12.38
CA TYR A 147 -3.01 -1.17 -12.72
C TYR A 147 -3.07 0.29 -13.14
N ARG A 148 -2.30 1.14 -12.46
CA ARG A 148 -2.11 2.54 -12.82
C ARG A 148 -0.62 2.81 -12.90
N VAL A 149 -0.14 3.11 -14.10
CA VAL A 149 1.23 3.55 -14.34
C VAL A 149 1.16 4.94 -14.94
N ARG A 150 1.75 5.92 -14.27
CA ARG A 150 1.91 7.27 -14.81
C ARG A 150 3.31 7.39 -15.38
N VAL A 151 3.41 7.77 -16.66
CA VAL A 151 4.69 8.04 -17.33
C VAL A 151 5.01 9.51 -17.15
N ASP A 152 6.18 9.81 -16.58
CA ASP A 152 6.68 11.17 -16.38
C ASP A 152 7.35 11.64 -17.67
N ASP A 153 6.59 12.31 -18.56
CA ASP A 153 7.08 12.90 -19.79
C ASP A 153 7.93 14.15 -19.47
N ARG A 154 9.11 13.96 -18.89
CA ARG A 154 10.12 15.02 -18.71
C ARG A 154 10.90 15.29 -20.00
N ASP A 155 10.17 15.48 -21.10
CA ASP A 155 10.68 16.00 -22.37
C ASP A 155 10.05 17.37 -22.64
N GLU A 156 10.43 18.40 -21.89
CA GLU A 156 10.27 19.80 -22.34
C GLU A 156 11.31 20.69 -21.62
N VAL A 157 12.59 20.47 -21.94
CA VAL A 157 13.60 21.52 -21.81
C VAL A 157 14.11 21.78 -23.22
N THR A 158 13.43 22.68 -23.93
CA THR A 158 13.93 23.27 -25.17
C THR A 158 15.27 23.94 -24.85
N PRO A 159 16.39 23.57 -25.49
CA PRO A 159 17.62 24.34 -25.36
C PRO A 159 17.35 25.71 -25.99
N ILE A 160 17.41 26.77 -25.19
CA ILE A 160 17.49 28.12 -25.73
C ILE A 160 18.82 28.17 -26.48
N PRO A 161 18.85 28.43 -27.80
CA PRO A 161 20.12 28.62 -28.49
C PRO A 161 20.75 29.90 -27.91
N GLU A 162 21.87 29.74 -27.22
CA GLU A 162 22.71 30.87 -26.84
C GLU A 162 23.18 31.53 -28.13
N GLU A 163 22.67 32.74 -28.37
CA GLU A 163 23.06 33.57 -29.51
C GLU A 163 24.58 33.78 -29.49
N GLU A 164 25.17 33.40 -30.61
CA GLU A 164 26.53 33.66 -31.06
C GLU A 164 26.80 35.18 -30.94
N ASN A 165 27.40 35.60 -29.83
CA ASN A 165 27.84 36.97 -29.67
C ASN A 165 29.25 37.10 -30.23
N ASP A 166 29.30 37.15 -31.56
CA ASP A 166 30.44 37.64 -32.32
C ASP A 166 30.60 39.15 -32.04
N GLN A 167 31.64 39.45 -31.24
CA GLN A 167 32.65 40.52 -31.39
C GLN A 167 32.30 41.88 -32.06
N PRO A 168 32.96 42.97 -31.61
CA PRO A 168 34.38 43.23 -31.96
C PRO A 168 35.32 43.34 -30.77
#